data_AF-A0A7V8D8E5-F1
#
_entry.id   AF-A0A7V8D8E5-F1
#
_cell.length_a   1.000
_cell.length_b   1.000
_cell.length_c   1.000
_cell.angle_alpha   90.00
_cell.angle_beta   90.00
_cell.angle_gamma   90.00
#
_symmetry.space_group_name_H-M   'P 1'
#
loop_
_entity.id
_entity.type
_entity.pdbx_description
1 polymer ?
#
loop_
_entity_poly.entity_id
_entity_poly.type
_entity_poly.pdbx_seq_one_letter_code
_entity_poly.pdbx_strand_id
1 'polypeptide(L)'
;MNMKLLNLSIIILIILFASACVKKEFEFTQPIENVEKVEVILIGLPVIAENRHEQTILYELTQSEYGSAIETILDLDSDRLYTSPATLFPDMKAFKITYKNGDYEIINNFAQGSLIKGRYKAEGYYTFDIDEFNDLIDKYINMK
;
A
#
# COMPACT_ATOMS: atom_id res chain seq x y z
N MET A 1 -10.64 -13.13 -50.80
CA MET A 1 -10.12 -13.29 -49.42
C MET A 1 -11.04 -14.26 -48.70
N ASN A 2 -10.51 -15.39 -48.23
CA ASN A 2 -11.34 -16.46 -47.64
C ASN A 2 -11.97 -15.97 -46.35
N MET A 3 -13.31 -16.01 -46.25
CA MET A 3 -14.07 -15.54 -45.08
C MET A 3 -13.61 -16.18 -43.76
N LYS A 4 -13.03 -17.39 -43.85
CA LYS A 4 -12.40 -18.12 -42.73
C LYS A 4 -11.09 -17.49 -42.23
N LEU A 5 -10.28 -16.91 -43.12
CA LEU A 5 -9.03 -16.21 -42.77
C LEU A 5 -9.31 -14.85 -42.11
N LEU A 6 -10.34 -14.13 -42.56
CA LEU A 6 -10.77 -12.88 -41.94
C LEU A 6 -11.29 -13.09 -40.50
N ASN A 7 -12.11 -14.13 -40.28
CA ASN A 7 -12.63 -14.46 -38.95
C ASN A 7 -11.53 -14.90 -37.98
N LEU A 8 -10.53 -15.66 -38.45
CA LEU A 8 -9.40 -16.08 -37.61
C LEU A 8 -8.53 -14.87 -37.18
N SER A 9 -8.35 -13.91 -38.09
CA SER A 9 -7.58 -12.68 -37.83
C SER A 9 -8.24 -11.82 -36.74
N ILE A 10 -9.57 -11.71 -36.76
CA ILE A 10 -10.34 -10.93 -35.77
C ILE A 10 -10.29 -11.59 -34.39
N ILE A 11 -10.38 -12.93 -34.32
CA ILE A 11 -10.31 -13.67 -33.05
C ILE A 11 -8.93 -13.51 -32.39
N ILE A 12 -7.85 -13.59 -33.18
CA ILE A 12 -6.48 -13.37 -32.67
C ILE A 12 -6.33 -11.94 -32.14
N LEU A 13 -6.90 -10.94 -32.84
CA LEU A 13 -6.88 -9.55 -32.40
C LEU A 13 -7.63 -9.36 -31.06
N ILE A 14 -8.80 -9.98 -30.90
CA ILE A 14 -9.58 -9.94 -29.64
C ILE A 14 -8.81 -10.60 -28.49
N ILE A 15 -8.14 -11.72 -28.73
CA ILE A 15 -7.31 -12.40 -27.72
C ILE A 15 -6.11 -11.52 -27.32
N LEU A 16 -5.50 -10.80 -28.28
CA LEU A 16 -4.38 -9.87 -28.01
C LEU A 16 -4.81 -8.60 -27.24
N PHE A 17 -6.04 -8.11 -27.43
CA PHE A 17 -6.59 -7.01 -26.64
C PHE A 17 -7.09 -7.45 -25.25
N ALA A 18 -7.47 -8.72 -25.09
CA ALA A 18 -7.91 -9.27 -23.79
C ALA A 18 -6.74 -9.48 -22.81
N SER A 19 -5.49 -9.43 -23.26
CA SER A 19 -4.29 -9.43 -22.41
C SER A 19 -3.84 -8.04 -21.96
N ALA A 20 -4.69 -7.01 -22.07
CA ALA A 20 -4.46 -5.76 -21.35
C ALA A 20 -4.45 -6.07 -19.85
N CYS A 21 -3.24 -6.25 -19.32
CA CYS A 21 -2.97 -6.53 -17.93
C CYS A 21 -3.51 -5.35 -17.11
N VAL A 22 -4.67 -5.51 -16.49
CA VAL A 22 -5.21 -4.53 -15.55
C VAL A 22 -4.31 -4.61 -14.32
N LYS A 23 -3.36 -3.68 -14.20
CA LYS A 23 -2.59 -3.49 -12.98
C LYS A 23 -3.58 -3.14 -11.89
N LYS A 24 -3.62 -3.94 -10.83
CA LYS A 24 -4.53 -3.68 -9.72
C LYS A 24 -3.91 -2.59 -8.87
N GLU A 25 -4.57 -1.44 -8.81
CA GLU A 25 -4.14 -0.29 -8.03
C GLU A 25 -4.12 -0.61 -6.53
N PHE A 26 -3.34 0.18 -5.79
CA PHE A 26 -3.30 0.12 -4.34
C PHE A 26 -4.65 0.51 -3.75
N GLU A 27 -5.09 -0.23 -2.74
CA GLU A 27 -6.35 0.03 -2.05
C GLU A 27 -6.12 -0.06 -0.53
N PHE A 28 -6.60 0.95 0.20
CA PHE A 28 -6.66 0.90 1.66
C PHE A 28 -7.64 -0.18 2.13
N THR A 29 -7.38 -0.73 3.31
CA THR A 29 -8.23 -1.78 3.89
C THR A 29 -9.61 -1.28 4.33
N GLN A 30 -9.73 0.02 4.61
CA GLN A 30 -10.99 0.70 4.87
C GLN A 30 -11.16 1.93 3.99
N PRO A 31 -12.40 2.39 3.80
CA PRO A 31 -12.68 3.61 3.06
C PRO A 31 -11.95 4.82 3.67
N ILE A 32 -11.43 5.70 2.82
CA ILE A 32 -10.61 6.85 3.23
C ILE A 32 -11.38 7.84 4.11
N GLU A 33 -12.71 7.91 3.98
CA GLU A 33 -13.58 8.72 4.84
C GLU A 33 -13.58 8.26 6.30
N ASN A 34 -13.10 7.04 6.58
CA ASN A 34 -12.93 6.51 7.92
C ASN A 34 -11.55 6.79 8.51
N VAL A 35 -10.62 7.39 7.76
CA VAL A 35 -9.33 7.80 8.32
C VAL A 35 -9.58 8.84 9.41
N GLU A 36 -9.00 8.59 10.58
CA GLU A 36 -9.00 9.51 11.72
C GLU A 36 -7.66 10.20 11.88
N LYS A 37 -6.57 9.45 11.67
CA LYS A 37 -5.20 9.92 11.91
C LYS A 37 -4.21 9.30 10.93
N VAL A 38 -3.25 10.11 10.48
CA VAL A 38 -2.10 9.64 9.69
C VAL A 38 -0.80 10.04 10.38
N GLU A 39 0.08 9.07 10.58
CA GLU A 39 1.37 9.25 11.26
C GLU A 39 2.49 8.69 10.39
N VAL A 40 3.66 9.33 10.38
CA VAL A 40 4.91 8.69 9.97
C VAL A 40 5.55 8.09 11.21
N ILE A 41 5.85 6.80 11.16
CA ILE A 41 6.39 6.03 12.27
C ILE A 41 7.71 5.37 11.91
N LEU A 42 8.54 5.12 12.92
CA LEU A 42 9.65 4.16 12.87
C LEU A 42 9.20 2.85 13.50
N ILE A 43 9.39 1.75 12.77
CA ILE A 43 9.09 0.40 13.23
C ILE A 43 10.26 -0.10 14.07
N GLY A 44 9.98 -0.52 15.31
CA GLY A 44 10.97 -1.08 16.22
C GLY A 44 10.97 -2.61 16.24
N LEU A 45 11.51 -3.17 17.32
CA LEU A 45 11.62 -4.61 17.51
C LEU A 45 10.24 -5.28 17.65
N PRO A 46 10.10 -6.56 17.28
CA PRO A 46 8.89 -7.32 17.50
C PRO A 46 8.65 -7.57 19.01
N VAL A 47 7.44 -7.27 19.46
CA VAL A 47 6.92 -7.58 20.80
C VAL A 47 6.16 -8.90 20.72
N ILE A 48 6.87 -10.01 20.92
CA ILE A 48 6.37 -11.39 20.69
C ILE A 48 5.06 -11.66 21.44
N ALA A 49 4.97 -11.25 22.71
CA ALA A 49 3.79 -11.48 23.55
C ALA A 49 2.51 -10.83 23.00
N GLU A 50 2.65 -9.77 22.22
CA GLU A 50 1.54 -8.95 21.71
C GLU A 50 1.36 -9.10 20.19
N ASN A 51 2.17 -9.93 19.54
CA ASN A 51 2.18 -10.13 18.08
C ASN A 51 2.17 -8.80 17.30
N ARG A 52 2.98 -7.83 17.73
CA ARG A 52 3.12 -6.52 17.09
C ARG A 52 4.57 -6.04 17.11
N HIS A 53 4.84 -4.92 16.46
CA HIS A 53 6.11 -4.21 16.59
C HIS A 53 5.98 -3.01 17.52
N GLU A 54 7.09 -2.62 18.14
CA GLU A 54 7.23 -1.27 18.70
C GLU A 54 7.07 -0.22 17.59
N GLN A 55 6.52 0.94 17.94
CA GLN A 55 6.22 2.02 16.99
C GLN A 55 6.59 3.34 17.63
N THR A 56 7.46 4.11 16.99
CA THR A 56 7.82 5.46 17.42
C THR A 56 7.26 6.45 16.41
N ILE A 57 6.43 7.40 16.85
CA ILE A 57 5.89 8.45 15.99
C ILE A 57 7.03 9.42 15.66
N LEU A 58 7.36 9.54 14.38
CA LEU A 58 8.34 10.50 13.86
C LEU A 58 7.67 11.83 13.53
N TYR A 59 6.48 11.75 12.93
CA TYR A 59 5.70 12.91 12.52
C TYR A 59 4.20 12.58 12.55
N GLU A 60 3.40 13.49 13.07
CA GLU A 60 1.94 13.40 13.04
C GLU A 60 1.43 14.40 12.02
N LEU A 61 0.77 13.92 10.96
CA LEU A 61 0.28 14.80 9.92
C LEU A 61 -0.91 15.62 10.46
N THR A 62 -1.05 16.84 9.98
CA THR A 62 -2.22 17.68 10.20
C THR A 62 -3.38 17.24 9.29
N GLN A 63 -4.61 17.62 9.65
CA GLN A 63 -5.79 17.34 8.82
C GLN A 63 -5.66 17.88 7.38
N SER A 64 -4.96 19.01 7.20
CA SER A 64 -4.68 19.57 5.87
C SER A 64 -3.68 18.75 5.06
N GLU A 65 -2.83 17.95 5.70
CA GLU A 65 -1.80 17.14 5.04
C GLU A 65 -2.28 15.73 4.71
N TYR A 66 -3.32 15.24 5.41
CA TYR A 66 -3.88 13.90 5.20
C TYR A 66 -4.29 13.66 3.75
N GLY A 67 -5.05 14.59 3.17
CA GLY A 67 -5.54 14.47 1.81
C GLY A 67 -4.39 14.28 0.83
N SER A 68 -3.39 15.17 0.87
CA SER A 68 -2.23 15.08 -0.01
C SER A 68 -1.38 13.82 0.22
N ALA A 69 -1.23 13.37 1.46
CA ALA A 69 -0.49 12.14 1.76
C ALA A 69 -1.21 10.91 1.18
N ILE A 70 -2.51 10.80 1.43
CA ILE A 70 -3.36 9.70 0.96
C ILE A 70 -3.41 9.66 -0.56
N GLU A 71 -3.64 10.82 -1.21
CA GLU A 71 -3.63 10.92 -2.67
C GLU A 71 -2.28 10.49 -3.25
N THR A 72 -1.17 10.98 -2.68
CA THR A 72 0.15 10.59 -3.19
C THR A 72 0.41 9.10 -3.02
N ILE A 73 0.00 8.49 -1.89
CA ILE A 73 0.14 7.03 -1.68
C ILE A 73 -0.66 6.23 -2.71
N LEU A 74 -1.88 6.67 -3.03
CA LEU A 74 -2.73 6.01 -4.04
C LEU A 74 -2.13 6.11 -5.45
N ASP A 75 -1.45 7.23 -5.74
CA ASP A 75 -0.83 7.49 -7.04
C ASP A 75 0.54 6.80 -7.22
N LEU A 76 1.15 6.28 -6.13
CA LEU A 76 2.43 5.56 -6.22
C LEU A 76 2.28 4.28 -7.05
N ASP A 77 3.27 4.02 -7.90
CA ASP A 77 3.28 2.77 -8.66
C ASP A 77 3.44 1.59 -7.70
N SER A 78 2.57 0.60 -7.84
CA SER A 78 2.49 -0.51 -6.90
C SER A 78 2.24 -1.85 -7.57
N ASP A 79 2.98 -2.87 -7.13
CA ASP A 79 2.80 -4.24 -7.58
C ASP A 79 2.16 -5.08 -6.48
N ARG A 80 1.13 -5.85 -6.86
CA ARG A 80 0.44 -6.75 -5.93
C ARG A 80 1.06 -8.15 -5.97
N LEU A 81 1.55 -8.60 -4.83
CA LEU A 81 2.15 -9.93 -4.65
C LEU A 81 1.19 -10.85 -3.87
N TYR A 82 0.86 -12.00 -4.45
CA TYR A 82 -0.01 -13.02 -3.84
C TYR A 82 0.77 -14.08 -3.06
N THR A 83 1.72 -13.64 -2.23
CA THR A 83 2.49 -14.50 -1.33
C THR A 83 2.24 -14.10 0.12
N SER A 84 2.84 -14.83 1.06
CA SER A 84 2.83 -14.39 2.46
C SER A 84 3.35 -12.95 2.55
N PRO A 85 2.64 -12.04 3.24
CA PRO A 85 3.06 -10.65 3.35
C PRO A 85 4.48 -10.57 3.90
N ALA A 86 5.28 -9.68 3.33
CA ALA A 86 6.58 -9.36 3.90
C ALA A 86 6.39 -8.87 5.33
N THR A 87 7.13 -9.46 6.26
CA THR A 87 7.12 -9.04 7.66
C THR A 87 7.62 -7.61 7.76
N LEU A 88 7.02 -6.80 8.63
CA LEU A 88 7.58 -5.49 9.00
C LEU A 88 8.98 -5.69 9.60
N PHE A 89 9.99 -5.04 9.02
CA PHE A 89 11.34 -5.09 9.56
C PHE A 89 11.59 -3.94 10.53
N PRO A 90 12.39 -4.16 11.60
CA PRO A 90 12.88 -3.07 12.45
C PRO A 90 13.64 -2.02 11.64
N ASP A 91 13.66 -0.79 12.16
CA ASP A 91 14.32 0.39 11.61
C ASP A 91 13.75 0.89 10.27
N MET A 92 12.59 0.37 9.85
CA MET A 92 11.87 0.88 8.70
C MET A 92 10.95 2.05 9.07
N LYS A 93 10.93 3.07 8.22
CA LYS A 93 9.93 4.13 8.27
C LYS A 93 8.67 3.68 7.53
N ALA A 94 7.51 4.10 8.02
CA ALA A 94 6.22 3.73 7.44
C ALA A 94 5.17 4.79 7.70
N PHE A 95 4.13 4.81 6.87
CA PHE A 95 2.87 5.47 7.21
C PHE A 95 2.03 4.54 8.09
N LYS A 96 1.45 5.10 9.15
CA LYS A 96 0.41 4.45 9.94
C LYS A 96 -0.90 5.22 9.74
N ILE A 97 -1.88 4.52 9.20
CA ILE A 97 -3.23 5.05 8.97
C ILE A 97 -4.13 4.48 10.06
N THR A 98 -4.64 5.33 10.94
CA THR A 98 -5.60 4.93 11.97
C THR A 98 -7.00 5.34 11.56
N TYR A 99 -7.95 4.42 11.70
CA TYR A 99 -9.34 4.57 11.34
C TYR A 99 -10.19 4.89 12.57
N LYS A 100 -11.35 5.52 12.36
CA LYS A 100 -12.32 5.91 13.40
C LYS A 100 -12.82 4.76 14.28
N ASN A 101 -12.70 3.51 13.80
CA ASN A 101 -13.08 2.33 14.56
C ASN A 101 -11.94 1.78 15.46
N GLY A 102 -10.79 2.46 15.49
CA GLY A 102 -9.59 2.08 16.23
C GLY A 102 -8.68 1.09 15.51
N ASP A 103 -9.06 0.61 14.33
CA ASP A 103 -8.15 -0.19 13.49
C ASP A 103 -7.07 0.71 12.88
N TYR A 104 -5.97 0.11 12.48
CA TYR A 104 -4.94 0.81 11.73
C TYR A 104 -4.31 -0.09 10.67
N GLU A 105 -3.66 0.51 9.69
CA GLU A 105 -2.75 -0.18 8.77
C GLU A 105 -1.39 0.51 8.74
N ILE A 106 -0.33 -0.28 8.53
CA ILE A 106 1.04 0.21 8.39
C ILE A 106 1.49 -0.04 6.97
N ILE A 107 1.87 1.03 6.27
CA ILE A 107 2.26 1.00 4.87
C ILE A 107 3.72 1.40 4.79
N ASN A 108 4.55 0.51 4.23
CA ASN A 108 5.92 0.82 3.86
C ASN A 108 6.17 0.40 2.40
N ASN A 109 7.36 0.67 1.89
CA ASN A 109 7.75 0.36 0.51
C ASN A 109 7.71 -1.14 0.16
N PHE A 110 7.96 -2.04 1.12
CA PHE A 110 8.01 -3.49 0.89
C PHE A 110 6.74 -4.24 1.28
N ALA A 111 5.78 -3.55 1.90
CA ALA A 111 4.56 -4.15 2.41
C ALA A 111 3.48 -3.09 2.66
N GLN A 112 2.30 -3.34 2.11
CA GLN A 112 1.07 -3.05 2.85
C GLN A 112 1.02 -4.04 4.03
N GLY A 113 1.59 -3.63 5.16
CA GLY A 113 1.35 -4.26 6.45
C GLY A 113 -0.08 -3.95 6.87
N SER A 114 -1.06 -4.59 6.23
CA SER A 114 -2.46 -4.61 6.65
C SER A 114 -2.57 -5.31 8.01
N LEU A 115 -2.10 -4.65 9.06
CA LEU A 115 -2.22 -5.06 10.44
C LEU A 115 -3.54 -4.55 10.99
N ILE A 116 -4.66 -5.14 10.59
CA ILE A 116 -5.92 -4.88 11.29
C ILE A 116 -5.72 -5.43 12.72
N LYS A 117 -5.59 -4.52 13.70
CA LYS A 117 -5.32 -4.87 15.12
C LYS A 117 -4.07 -5.75 15.30
N GLY A 118 -2.99 -5.53 14.53
CA GLY A 118 -1.76 -6.31 14.66
C GLY A 118 -1.81 -7.70 13.99
N ARG A 119 -2.77 -7.95 13.09
CA ARG A 119 -2.85 -9.21 12.34
C ARG A 119 -2.83 -8.96 10.84
N TYR A 120 -1.94 -9.67 10.13
CA TYR A 120 -1.85 -9.62 8.67
C TYR A 120 -3.13 -10.15 8.02
N LYS A 121 -3.70 -9.37 7.10
CA LYS A 121 -4.74 -9.87 6.18
C LYS A 121 -4.06 -10.65 5.04
N ALA A 122 -4.40 -11.93 4.89
CA ALA A 122 -3.67 -12.87 4.02
C ALA A 122 -4.05 -12.82 2.52
N GLU A 123 -4.47 -11.66 2.00
CA GLU A 123 -4.97 -11.54 0.61
C GLU A 123 -3.93 -10.96 -0.38
N GLY A 124 -2.64 -11.21 -0.11
CA GLY A 124 -1.51 -10.57 -0.80
C GLY A 124 -1.18 -9.19 -0.23
N TYR A 125 -0.07 -8.62 -0.68
CA TYR A 125 0.39 -7.30 -0.27
C TYR A 125 0.86 -6.48 -1.47
N TYR A 126 0.90 -5.17 -1.31
CA TYR A 126 1.45 -4.25 -2.30
C TYR A 126 2.89 -3.91 -1.95
N THR A 127 3.74 -3.83 -2.98
CA THR A 127 5.07 -3.22 -2.91
C THR A 127 5.07 -1.96 -3.76
N PHE A 128 5.79 -0.94 -3.31
CA PHE A 128 5.93 0.34 -4.01
C PHE A 128 7.35 0.49 -4.52
N ASP A 129 7.55 1.42 -5.46
CA ASP A 129 8.90 1.87 -5.77
C ASP A 129 9.58 2.41 -4.50
N ILE A 130 10.80 1.95 -4.25
CA ILE A 130 11.52 2.23 -3.00
C ILE A 130 11.89 3.70 -2.91
N ASP A 131 12.33 4.28 -4.02
CA ASP A 131 12.84 5.65 -4.05
C ASP A 131 11.66 6.62 -3.95
N GLU A 132 10.58 6.40 -4.72
CA GLU A 132 9.37 7.23 -4.65
C GLU A 132 8.72 7.21 -3.26
N PHE A 133 8.63 6.03 -2.64
CA PHE A 133 8.05 5.90 -1.31
C PHE A 133 8.92 6.56 -0.24
N ASN A 134 10.24 6.40 -0.32
CA ASN A 134 11.17 7.01 0.62
C ASN A 134 11.17 8.54 0.50
N ASP A 135 11.13 9.08 -0.73
CA ASP A 135 11.01 10.52 -0.97
C ASP A 135 9.73 11.09 -0.37
N LEU A 136 8.61 10.36 -0.47
CA LEU A 136 7.35 10.74 0.16
C LEU A 136 7.45 10.76 1.69
N ILE A 137 8.07 9.75 2.29
CA ILE A 137 8.30 9.69 3.74
C ILE A 137 9.19 10.85 4.20
N ASP A 138 10.30 11.08 3.51
CA ASP A 138 11.27 12.10 3.87
C ASP A 138 10.72 13.52 3.70
N LYS A 139 9.82 13.75 2.72
CA LYS A 139 9.06 14.99 2.61
C LYS A 139 8.38 15.36 3.94
N TYR A 140 7.67 14.43 4.58
CA TYR A 140 6.95 14.72 5.82
C TYR A 140 7.85 14.78 7.05
N ILE A 141 8.87 13.93 7.14
CA ILE A 141 9.80 13.96 8.28
C ILE A 141 10.60 15.27 8.30
N ASN A 142 10.95 15.81 7.13
CA ASN A 142 11.72 17.05 7.01
C ASN A 142 10.86 18.33 7.15
N MET A 143 9.54 18.20 7.28
CA MET A 143 8.64 19.33 7.56
C MET A 143 8.51 19.64 9.06
N LYS A 144 9.12 18.83 9.93
CA LYS A 144 9.21 19.06 11.37
C LYS A 144 10.12 20.24 11.71
#